data_AF-A0A2V3U9S5-F1
#
_entry.id   AF-A0A2V3U9S5-F1
#
_cell.length_a   1.000
_cell.length_b   1.000
_cell.length_c   1.000
_cell.angle_alpha   90.00
_cell.angle_beta   90.00
_cell.angle_gamma   90.00
#
_symmetry.space_group_name_H-M   'P 1'
#
loop_
_entity.id
_entity.type
_entity.pdbx_description
1 polymer ?
#
loop_
_entity_poly.entity_id
_entity_poly.type
_entity_poly.pdbx_seq_one_letter_code
_entity_poly.pdbx_strand_id
1 'polypeptide(L)' 'MREDLHAIRDDVRSAWATRRCCGLVGIAATLRIERVIALDAAGRISRADAVRMAREAEALALCFPPLPTL' A
#
# COMPACT_ATOMS: atom_id res chain seq x y z
N MET A 1 11.53 4.17 11.77
CA MET A 1 10.60 4.05 10.62
C MET A 1 10.11 2.61 10.59
N ARG A 2 8.81 2.34 10.47
CA ARG A 2 8.29 0.95 10.56
C ARG A 2 8.60 0.21 9.24
N GLU A 3 9.40 -0.84 9.28
CA GLU A 3 9.88 -1.58 8.09
C GLU A 3 9.05 -2.82 7.77
N ASP A 4 7.92 -3.02 8.43
CA ASP A 4 7.05 -4.17 8.22
C ASP A 4 6.13 -3.95 7.01
N LEU A 5 6.35 -4.73 5.93
CA LEU A 5 5.55 -4.67 4.71
C LEU A 5 4.09 -5.07 4.95
N HIS A 6 3.82 -6.00 5.87
CA HIS A 6 2.46 -6.41 6.18
C HIS A 6 1.71 -5.30 6.91
N ALA A 7 2.38 -4.59 7.83
CA ALA A 7 1.82 -3.41 8.46
C ALA A 7 1.47 -2.32 7.43
N ILE A 8 2.37 -2.03 6.46
CA ILE A 8 2.10 -1.03 5.41
C ILE A 8 0.88 -1.42 4.56
N ARG A 9 0.79 -2.70 4.16
CA ARG A 9 -0.38 -3.23 3.44
C ARG A 9 -1.67 -3.05 4.26
N ASP A 10 -1.62 -3.38 5.55
CA ASP A 10 -2.79 -3.37 6.43
C ASP A 10 -3.25 -1.94 6.73
N ASP A 11 -2.32 -0.98 6.81
CA ASP A 11 -2.62 0.45 6.94
C ASP A 11 -3.36 0.99 5.70
N VAL A 12 -2.88 0.66 4.49
CA VAL A 12 -3.58 1.01 3.24
C VAL A 12 -4.94 0.33 3.16
N ARG A 13 -5.02 -0.95 3.55
CA ARG A 13 -6.28 -1.71 3.57
C ARG A 13 -7.30 -1.07 4.50
N SER A 14 -6.86 -0.67 5.69
CA SER A 14 -7.66 0.06 6.67
C SER A 14 -8.12 1.41 6.14
N ALA A 15 -7.24 2.17 5.48
CA ALA A 15 -7.57 3.48 4.92
C ALA A 15 -8.72 3.42 3.92
N TRP A 16 -8.72 2.48 2.98
CA TRP A 16 -9.82 2.39 2.01
C TRP A 16 -11.07 1.74 2.60
N ALA A 17 -10.93 0.73 3.47
CA ALA A 17 -12.07 0.11 4.16
C ALA A 17 -12.83 1.09 5.06
N THR A 18 -12.13 2.10 5.60
CA THR A 18 -12.71 3.18 6.41
C THR A 18 -12.99 4.45 5.61
N ARG A 19 -12.97 4.38 4.27
CA ARG A 19 -13.29 5.49 3.37
C ARG A 19 -12.43 6.74 3.59
N ARG A 20 -11.17 6.57 4.02
CA ARG A 20 -10.18 7.66 4.19
C ARG A 20 -9.35 7.92 2.92
N CYS A 21 -9.46 7.07 1.92
CA CYS A 21 -8.93 7.31 0.57
C CYS A 21 -9.89 6.77 -0.51
N CYS A 22 -9.60 7.07 -1.77
CA CYS A 22 -10.30 6.54 -2.92
C CYS A 22 -10.21 5.02 -2.95
N GLY A 23 -11.37 4.34 -3.01
CA GLY A 23 -11.44 2.87 -2.98
C GLY A 23 -10.64 2.20 -4.11
N LEU A 24 -10.74 2.72 -5.34
CA LEU A 24 -10.00 2.16 -6.49
C LEU A 24 -8.48 2.28 -6.31
N VAL A 25 -8.00 3.44 -5.88
CA VAL A 25 -6.56 3.67 -5.66
C VAL A 25 -6.08 2.83 -4.47
N GLY A 26 -6.82 2.78 -3.37
CA GLY A 26 -6.49 1.99 -2.19
C GLY A 26 -6.42 0.48 -2.47
N ILE A 27 -7.36 -0.07 -3.26
CA ILE A 27 -7.34 -1.47 -3.68
C ILE A 27 -6.13 -1.75 -4.55
N ALA A 28 -5.88 -0.94 -5.58
CA ALA A 28 -4.74 -1.13 -6.49
C ALA A 28 -3.40 -1.03 -5.75
N ALA A 29 -3.27 -0.08 -4.82
CA ALA A 29 -2.08 0.06 -3.98
C ALA A 29 -1.89 -1.15 -3.04
N THR A 30 -2.98 -1.67 -2.46
CA THR A 30 -2.93 -2.90 -1.64
C THR A 30 -2.39 -4.08 -2.45
N LEU A 31 -2.93 -4.31 -3.65
CA LEU A 31 -2.48 -5.38 -4.56
C LEU A 31 -1.01 -5.20 -4.98
N ARG A 32 -0.58 -3.96 -5.22
CA ARG A 32 0.82 -3.64 -5.50
C ARG A 32 1.72 -4.02 -4.33
N ILE A 33 1.35 -3.69 -3.09
CA ILE A 33 2.13 -4.02 -1.90
C ILE A 33 2.19 -5.55 -1.70
N GLU A 34 1.08 -6.27 -1.92
CA GLU A 34 1.08 -7.74 -1.90
C GLU A 34 2.05 -8.34 -2.92
N ARG A 35 2.13 -7.76 -4.12
CA ARG A 35 3.11 -8.18 -5.12
C ARG A 35 4.55 -7.90 -4.67
N VAL A 36 4.80 -6.75 -4.04
CA VAL A 36 6.11 -6.40 -3.46
C VAL A 36 6.52 -7.39 -2.37
N ILE A 37 5.61 -7.75 -1.46
CA ILE A 37 5.83 -8.78 -0.43
C ILE A 37 6.22 -10.11 -1.08
N ALA A 38 5.51 -10.53 -2.12
CA ALA A 38 5.83 -11.78 -2.81
C ALA A 38 7.20 -11.76 -3.50
N LEU A 39 7.63 -10.61 -4.03
CA LEU A 39 8.95 -10.44 -4.66
C LEU A 39 10.08 -10.43 -3.62
N ASP A 40 9.87 -9.78 -2.48
CA ASP A 40 10.79 -9.76 -1.33
C ASP A 40 10.98 -11.17 -0.77
N ALA A 41 9.88 -11.89 -0.51
CA ALA A 41 9.92 -13.26 0.00
C ALA A 41 10.61 -14.24 -0.97
N ALA A 42 10.55 -13.97 -2.27
CA ALA A 42 11.23 -14.76 -3.30
C ALA A 42 12.69 -14.32 -3.56
N GLY A 43 13.21 -13.33 -2.83
CA GLY A 43 14.56 -12.80 -3.01
C GLY A 43 14.79 -12.11 -4.37
N ARG A 44 13.71 -11.66 -5.03
CA ARG A 44 13.74 -11.04 -6.36
C ARG A 44 14.04 -9.55 -6.33
N ILE A 45 13.90 -8.93 -5.16
CA ILE A 45 14.24 -7.53 -4.87
C ILE A 45 14.91 -7.45 -3.49
N SER A 46 15.68 -6.40 -3.25
CA SER A 46 16.27 -6.17 -1.93
C SER A 46 15.18 -5.79 -0.92
N ARG A 47 15.41 -6.09 0.37
CA ARG A 47 14.49 -5.67 1.45
C ARG A 47 14.30 -4.15 1.48
N ALA A 48 15.37 -3.39 1.25
CA ALA A 48 15.32 -1.93 1.20
C ALA A 48 14.43 -1.43 0.06
N ASP A 49 14.54 -2.03 -1.14
CA ASP A 49 13.67 -1.71 -2.26
C ASP A 49 12.23 -2.10 -2.00
N ALA A 50 11.99 -3.26 -1.38
CA ALA A 50 10.64 -3.69 -1.04
C ALA A 50 9.95 -2.69 -0.10
N VAL A 51 10.65 -2.26 0.96
CA VAL A 51 10.13 -1.26 1.90
C VAL A 51 9.87 0.07 1.20
N ARG A 52 10.82 0.54 0.38
CA ARG A 52 10.65 1.78 -0.40
C ARG A 52 9.44 1.71 -1.33
N MET A 53 9.33 0.67 -2.15
CA MET A 53 8.22 0.48 -3.09
C MET A 53 6.86 0.38 -2.39
N ALA A 54 6.80 -0.27 -1.22
CA ALA A 54 5.58 -0.34 -0.42
C ALA A 54 5.18 1.03 0.14
N ARG A 55 6.14 1.82 0.64
CA ARG A 55 5.91 3.19 1.13
C ARG A 55 5.49 4.14 0.01
N GLU A 56 6.07 4.03 -1.17
CA GLU A 56 5.65 4.80 -2.35
C GLU A 56 4.18 4.51 -2.70
N ALA A 57 3.77 3.23 -2.65
CA ALA A 57 2.39 2.82 -2.92
C ALA A 57 1.41 3.34 -1.84
N GLU A 58 1.79 3.27 -0.57
CA GLU A 58 1.02 3.82 0.55
C GLU A 58 0.84 5.34 0.41
N ALA A 59 1.93 6.08 0.18
CA ALA A 59 1.89 7.53 -0.02
C ALA A 59 0.95 7.90 -1.18
N LEU A 60 1.06 7.20 -2.30
CA LEU A 60 0.17 7.40 -3.44
C LEU A 60 -1.30 7.15 -3.07
N ALA A 61 -1.62 6.07 -2.34
CA ALA A 61 -2.98 5.79 -1.92
C ALA A 61 -3.57 6.89 -1.05
N LEU A 62 -2.77 7.44 -0.12
CA LEU A 62 -3.21 8.47 0.82
C LEU A 62 -3.31 9.87 0.19
N CYS A 63 -2.73 10.08 -0.99
CA CYS A 63 -2.89 11.32 -1.76
C CYS A 63 -4.26 11.46 -2.45
N PHE A 64 -5.02 10.37 -2.60
CA PHE A 64 -6.31 10.39 -3.27
C PHE A 64 -7.46 10.29 -2.24
N PRO A 65 -8.03 11.41 -1.77
CA PRO A 65 -9.19 11.36 -0.88
C PRO A 65 -10.41 10.76 -1.58
N PRO A 66 -11.39 10.23 -0.82
CA PRO A 66 -12.66 9.78 -1.39
C PRO A 66 -13.39 10.93 -2.08
N LEU A 67 -14.15 10.61 -3.13
CA LEU A 67 -15.05 11.58 -3.75
C LEU A 67 -16.27 11.84 -2.85
N PRO A 68 -16.84 13.05 -2.89
CA PRO A 68 -18.12 13.34 -2.24
C PRO A 68 -19.21 12.38 -2.72
N THR A 69 -20.15 12.03 -1.84
CA THR A 69 -21.40 11.39 -2.24
C THR A 69 -22.26 12.40 -3.00
N LEU A 70 -22.97 11.92 -4.02
CA LEU A 70 -24.06 12.67 -4.66
C LEU A 70 -25.22 12.92 -3.69
#